data_AF-A0A552QRF6-F1
#
_entry.id   AF-A0A552QRF6-F1
#
_cell.length_a   1.000
_cell.length_b   1.000
_cell.length_c   1.000
_cell.angle_alpha   90.00
_cell.angle_beta   90.00
_cell.angle_gamma   90.00
#
_symmetry.space_group_name_H-M   'P 1'
#
loop_
_entity.id
_entity.type
_entity.pdbx_description
1 polymer ?
#
loop_
_entity_poly.entity_id
_entity_poly.type
_entity_poly.pdbx_seq_one_letter_code
_entity_poly.pdbx_strand_id
1 'polypeptide(L)'
;MAELRDWSRPGRRADLIAAAWQAGETRVSALAEAARISRPTVYADLRSRGIDPDHRQKGTDMLKLDPVNIEGFTGHGETMDAELDRAMGRWRAAHPDAGPNIPKIEGMRLAALMDTVARYTDVRDRLAHEQVARADRDRLLHQVEVRWEALSTAPAWLAAHHAYVLAVDEARIAIEMWQERAASARARMWFCGSPRDEAAYRQIQEAGHPALEDALADLDQDPGVTAYMLLADLDQAHERRMKLAAQTLQTLQSAG
;
A
#
# COMPACT_ATOMS: atom_id res chain seq x y z
N MET A 1 -31.32 -25.01 -2.85
CA MET A 1 -30.73 -26.31 -3.26
C MET A 1 -29.46 -26.18 -4.11
N ALA A 2 -29.34 -25.19 -5.00
CA ALA A 2 -28.12 -24.97 -5.79
C ALA A 2 -26.96 -24.40 -4.94
N GLU A 3 -27.23 -23.41 -4.09
CA GLU A 3 -26.23 -22.80 -3.20
C GLU A 3 -25.69 -23.79 -2.16
N LEU A 4 -26.57 -24.61 -1.55
CA LEU A 4 -26.17 -25.71 -0.65
C LEU A 4 -25.29 -26.76 -1.36
N ARG A 5 -25.58 -27.06 -2.64
CA ARG A 5 -24.74 -27.95 -3.45
C ARG A 5 -23.40 -27.33 -3.80
N ASP A 6 -23.36 -26.02 -4.09
CA ASP A 6 -22.10 -25.30 -4.33
C ASP A 6 -21.25 -25.23 -3.07
N TRP A 7 -21.86 -25.01 -1.90
CA TRP A 7 -21.18 -25.00 -0.60
C TRP A 7 -20.59 -26.36 -0.23
N SER A 8 -21.24 -27.46 -0.64
CA SER A 8 -20.77 -28.83 -0.40
C SER A 8 -19.64 -29.30 -1.32
N ARG A 9 -19.19 -28.47 -2.29
CA ARG A 9 -18.11 -28.86 -3.20
C ARG A 9 -16.77 -28.96 -2.45
N PRO A 10 -16.07 -30.11 -2.55
CA PRO A 10 -14.72 -30.25 -2.01
C PRO A 10 -13.82 -29.13 -2.53
N GLY A 11 -13.08 -28.46 -1.64
CA GLY A 11 -12.18 -27.37 -2.00
C GLY A 11 -12.81 -25.98 -2.12
N ARG A 12 -14.14 -25.85 -2.11
CA ARG A 12 -14.84 -24.54 -2.25
C ARG A 12 -14.47 -23.54 -1.17
N ARG A 13 -14.27 -24.01 0.06
CA ARG A 13 -13.78 -23.17 1.17
C ARG A 13 -12.41 -22.57 0.86
N ALA A 14 -11.48 -23.39 0.37
CA ALA A 14 -10.16 -22.93 -0.03
C ALA A 14 -10.22 -21.96 -1.22
N ASP A 15 -11.14 -22.15 -2.18
CA ASP A 15 -11.39 -21.17 -3.25
C ASP A 15 -11.86 -19.82 -2.71
N LEU A 16 -12.80 -19.82 -1.77
CA LEU A 16 -13.35 -18.59 -1.19
C LEU A 16 -12.31 -17.86 -0.33
N ILE A 17 -11.51 -18.59 0.43
CA ILE A 17 -10.40 -18.03 1.21
C ILE A 17 -9.34 -17.44 0.27
N ALA A 18 -8.96 -18.15 -0.79
CA ALA A 18 -8.02 -17.65 -1.79
C ALA A 18 -8.58 -16.42 -2.54
N ALA A 19 -9.87 -16.41 -2.87
CA ALA A 19 -10.52 -15.27 -3.50
C ALA A 19 -10.56 -14.05 -2.56
N ALA A 20 -10.86 -14.23 -1.27
CA ALA A 20 -10.83 -13.17 -0.27
C ALA A 20 -9.40 -12.62 -0.09
N TRP A 21 -8.40 -13.50 -0.10
CA TRP A 21 -6.99 -13.12 -0.08
C TRP A 21 -6.59 -12.28 -1.30
N GLN A 22 -6.97 -12.73 -2.50
CA GLN A 22 -6.72 -12.01 -3.76
C GLN A 22 -7.51 -10.70 -3.86
N ALA A 23 -8.66 -10.61 -3.19
CA ALA A 23 -9.45 -9.39 -3.06
C ALA A 23 -8.89 -8.41 -2.00
N GLY A 24 -7.77 -8.74 -1.35
CA GLY A 24 -7.03 -7.84 -0.46
C GLY A 24 -7.13 -8.15 1.04
N GLU A 25 -8.01 -9.05 1.48
CA GLU A 25 -8.04 -9.46 2.90
C GLU A 25 -6.94 -10.48 3.18
N THR A 26 -5.76 -9.99 3.55
CA THR A 26 -4.56 -10.80 3.81
C THR A 26 -4.34 -11.12 5.29
N ARG A 27 -5.26 -10.73 6.17
CA ARG A 27 -5.19 -11.08 7.60
C ARG A 27 -5.81 -12.46 7.81
N VAL A 28 -4.96 -13.44 8.09
CA VAL A 28 -5.37 -14.82 8.40
C VAL A 28 -6.39 -14.87 9.56
N SER A 29 -6.30 -13.96 10.53
CA SER A 29 -7.28 -13.84 11.62
C SER A 29 -8.67 -13.43 11.13
N ALA A 30 -8.76 -12.42 10.27
CA ALA A 30 -10.02 -11.95 9.71
C ALA A 30 -10.66 -13.03 8.81
N LEU A 31 -9.84 -13.72 8.00
CA LEU A 31 -10.30 -14.86 7.20
C LEU A 31 -10.79 -16.02 8.07
N ALA A 32 -10.08 -16.34 9.15
CA ALA A 32 -10.46 -17.38 10.10
C ALA A 32 -11.80 -17.06 10.79
N GLU A 33 -11.99 -15.80 11.18
CA GLU A 33 -13.23 -15.33 11.81
C GLU A 33 -14.40 -15.35 10.83
N ALA A 34 -14.23 -14.79 9.63
CA ALA A 34 -15.26 -14.75 8.60
C ALA A 34 -15.70 -16.16 8.18
N ALA A 35 -14.75 -17.09 8.05
CA ALA A 35 -15.03 -18.48 7.70
C ALA A 35 -15.38 -19.37 8.90
N ARG A 36 -15.31 -18.87 10.14
CA ARG A 36 -15.52 -19.62 11.39
C ARG A 36 -14.67 -20.90 11.47
N ILE A 37 -13.41 -20.80 11.08
CA ILE A 37 -12.44 -21.90 11.11
C ILE A 37 -11.20 -21.50 11.90
N SER A 38 -10.34 -22.46 12.20
CA SER A 38 -9.07 -22.17 12.86
C SER A 38 -8.07 -21.54 11.88
N ARG A 39 -7.17 -20.69 12.39
CA ARG A 39 -6.06 -20.11 11.60
C ARG A 39 -5.22 -21.18 10.88
N PRO A 40 -4.84 -22.32 11.51
CA PRO A 40 -4.13 -23.38 10.81
C PRO A 40 -4.89 -23.91 9.58
N THR A 41 -6.22 -23.93 9.61
CA THR A 41 -7.05 -24.34 8.47
C THR A 41 -6.96 -23.32 7.34
N VAL A 42 -6.97 -22.02 7.66
CA VAL A 42 -6.74 -20.95 6.67
C VAL A 42 -5.36 -21.08 6.03
N TYR A 43 -4.31 -21.30 6.82
CA TYR A 43 -2.95 -21.54 6.32
C TYR A 43 -2.91 -22.73 5.36
N ALA A 44 -3.52 -23.86 5.74
CA ALA A 44 -3.58 -25.05 4.90
C ALA A 44 -4.37 -24.80 3.60
N ASP A 45 -5.50 -24.10 3.69
CA ASP A 45 -6.34 -23.78 2.53
C ASP A 45 -5.63 -22.86 1.55
N LEU A 46 -4.94 -21.81 2.02
CA LEU A 46 -4.14 -20.91 1.18
C LEU A 46 -3.00 -21.67 0.48
N ARG A 47 -2.23 -22.47 1.23
CA ARG A 47 -1.14 -23.27 0.66
C ARG A 47 -1.63 -24.30 -0.35
N SER A 48 -2.82 -24.89 -0.14
CA SER A 48 -3.45 -25.79 -1.11
C SER A 48 -3.76 -25.13 -2.45
N ARG A 49 -3.83 -23.79 -2.49
CA ARG A 49 -4.04 -22.97 -3.68
C ARG A 49 -2.77 -22.29 -4.18
N GLY A 50 -1.61 -22.72 -3.70
CA GLY A 50 -0.31 -22.16 -4.09
C GLY A 50 -0.05 -20.76 -3.54
N ILE A 51 -0.88 -20.29 -2.60
CA ILE A 51 -0.65 -19.04 -1.88
C ILE A 51 0.14 -19.41 -0.63
N ASP A 52 1.38 -18.93 -0.55
CA ASP A 52 2.13 -19.01 0.69
C ASP A 52 1.81 -17.78 1.55
N PRO A 53 0.99 -17.91 2.61
CA PRO A 53 0.67 -16.78 3.48
C PRO A 53 1.85 -16.25 4.27
N ASP A 54 2.95 -17.02 4.37
CA ASP A 54 4.20 -16.59 5.02
C ASP A 54 5.08 -15.81 4.02
N HIS A 55 5.01 -16.16 2.72
CA HIS A 55 5.41 -15.31 1.60
C HIS A 55 4.21 -14.53 1.08
N ARG A 56 3.66 -13.62 1.92
CA ARG A 56 2.85 -12.53 1.36
C ARG A 56 3.63 -11.95 0.19
N GLN A 57 3.00 -11.91 -0.99
CA GLN A 57 3.59 -11.26 -2.15
C GLN A 57 4.12 -9.92 -1.67
N LYS A 58 5.46 -9.76 -1.68
CA LYS A 58 6.07 -8.43 -1.74
C LYS A 58 5.30 -7.74 -2.85
N GLY A 59 4.54 -6.72 -2.50
CA GLY A 59 3.46 -6.17 -3.29
C GLY A 59 3.79 -6.21 -4.78
N THR A 60 2.91 -6.86 -5.54
CA THR A 60 2.94 -6.88 -6.99
C THR A 60 3.14 -5.45 -7.47
N ASP A 61 4.36 -5.16 -7.92
CA ASP A 61 4.90 -3.86 -8.34
C ASP A 61 4.57 -2.67 -7.44
N MET A 62 5.29 -2.55 -6.32
CA MET A 62 5.49 -1.23 -5.69
C MET A 62 5.91 -0.24 -6.77
N LEU A 63 5.28 0.93 -6.80
CA LEU A 63 5.63 1.99 -7.74
C LEU A 63 7.12 2.29 -7.61
N LYS A 64 7.90 1.89 -8.62
CA LYS A 64 9.30 2.28 -8.70
C LYS A 64 9.35 3.80 -8.76
N LEU A 65 10.31 4.41 -8.09
CA LEU A 65 10.56 5.86 -8.11
C LEU A 65 11.72 6.20 -9.04
N ASP A 66 11.77 5.58 -10.21
CA ASP A 66 12.74 5.95 -11.24
C ASP A 66 12.54 7.43 -11.63
N PRO A 67 13.62 8.22 -11.75
CA PRO A 67 13.53 9.64 -12.09
C PRO A 67 12.69 9.87 -13.35
N VAL A 68 11.71 10.77 -13.26
CA VAL A 68 10.94 11.20 -14.42
C VAL A 68 11.75 12.21 -15.21
N ASN A 69 11.83 12.03 -16.53
CA ASN A 69 12.39 13.03 -17.43
C ASN A 69 11.68 12.99 -18.78
N ILE A 70 10.70 13.86 -18.97
CA ILE A 70 9.98 13.98 -20.25
C ILE A 70 10.38 15.28 -20.92
N GLU A 71 11.07 15.17 -22.05
CA GLU A 71 11.58 16.32 -22.82
C GLU A 71 12.43 17.33 -22.00
N GLY A 72 13.05 16.89 -20.89
CA GLY A 72 13.83 17.73 -19.99
C GLY A 72 13.06 18.23 -18.76
N PHE A 73 11.78 17.87 -18.62
CA PHE A 73 10.98 18.15 -17.43
C PHE A 73 11.10 17.03 -16.41
N THR A 74 11.51 17.38 -15.19
CA THR A 74 11.72 16.40 -14.11
C THR A 74 10.60 16.36 -13.07
N GLY A 75 9.74 17.38 -13.08
CA GLY A 75 8.62 17.52 -12.14
C GLY A 75 9.01 18.10 -10.77
N HIS A 76 10.23 18.60 -10.62
CA HIS A 76 10.64 19.31 -9.41
C HIS A 76 10.25 20.79 -9.50
N GLY A 77 9.39 21.24 -8.60
CA GLY A 77 8.81 22.60 -8.63
C GLY A 77 9.85 23.73 -8.71
N GLU A 78 10.99 23.57 -8.05
CA GLU A 78 12.05 24.58 -7.98
C GLU A 78 12.76 24.84 -9.32
N THR A 79 12.70 23.91 -10.27
CA THR A 79 13.41 23.99 -11.55
C THR A 79 12.50 24.20 -12.76
N MET A 80 11.17 24.20 -12.57
CA MET A 80 10.17 24.20 -13.65
C MET A 80 10.33 25.36 -14.63
N ASP A 81 10.44 26.61 -14.15
CA ASP A 81 10.59 27.78 -15.03
C ASP A 81 11.87 27.69 -15.87
N ALA A 82 12.98 27.30 -15.24
CA ALA A 82 14.26 27.14 -15.93
C ALA A 82 14.24 25.96 -16.92
N GLU A 83 13.49 24.89 -16.63
CA GLU A 83 13.28 23.75 -17.53
C GLU A 83 12.45 24.17 -18.75
N LEU A 84 11.39 24.97 -18.56
CA LEU A 84 10.56 25.51 -19.63
C LEU A 84 11.34 26.44 -20.54
N ASP A 85 12.12 27.37 -19.98
CA ASP A 85 12.98 28.27 -20.76
C ASP A 85 14.01 27.49 -21.58
N ARG A 86 14.62 26.46 -20.99
CA ARG A 86 15.55 25.57 -21.70
C ARG A 86 14.85 24.80 -22.82
N ALA A 87 13.64 24.28 -22.59
CA ALA A 87 12.85 23.58 -23.60
C ALA A 87 12.46 24.51 -24.76
N MET A 88 11.97 25.71 -24.45
CA MET A 88 11.67 26.74 -25.45
C MET A 88 12.92 27.17 -26.23
N GLY A 89 14.08 27.29 -25.56
CA GLY A 89 15.36 27.58 -26.20
C GLY A 89 15.77 26.50 -27.21
N ARG A 90 15.70 25.22 -26.81
CA ARG A 90 15.97 24.07 -27.71
C ARG A 90 15.03 24.08 -28.90
N TRP A 91 13.74 24.29 -28.67
CA TRP A 91 12.74 24.29 -29.73
C TRP A 91 12.96 25.43 -30.74
N ARG A 92 13.23 26.66 -30.26
CA ARG A 92 13.51 27.82 -31.14
C ARG A 92 14.77 27.61 -31.97
N ALA A 93 15.81 27.03 -31.38
CA ALA A 93 17.05 26.71 -32.11
C ALA A 93 16.81 25.67 -33.22
N ALA A 94 15.91 24.71 -33.00
CA ALA A 94 15.53 23.71 -34.00
C ALA A 94 14.55 24.25 -35.07
N HIS A 95 13.87 25.38 -34.81
CA HIS A 95 12.85 25.96 -35.70
C HIS A 95 13.08 27.47 -35.91
N PRO A 96 14.22 27.88 -36.50
CA PRO A 96 14.54 29.30 -36.67
C PRO A 96 13.55 30.05 -37.56
N ASP A 97 12.95 29.37 -38.53
CA ASP A 97 12.03 29.96 -39.52
C ASP A 97 10.55 29.81 -39.13
N ALA A 98 10.26 29.43 -37.89
CA ALA A 98 8.88 29.25 -37.43
C ALA A 98 8.08 30.56 -37.51
N GLY A 99 6.91 30.50 -38.16
CA GLY A 99 5.99 31.64 -38.21
C GLY A 99 5.52 32.09 -36.81
N PRO A 100 5.06 33.34 -36.64
CA PRO A 100 4.86 33.97 -35.34
C PRO A 100 3.88 33.27 -34.39
N ASN A 101 2.92 32.49 -34.92
CA ASN A 101 1.95 31.77 -34.11
C ASN A 101 2.44 30.40 -33.62
N ILE A 102 3.44 29.82 -34.28
CA ILE A 102 3.94 28.47 -33.99
C ILE A 102 4.64 28.40 -32.62
N PRO A 103 5.52 29.35 -32.23
CA PRO A 103 6.12 29.38 -30.90
C PRO A 103 5.10 29.48 -29.77
N LYS A 104 3.97 30.14 -30.00
CA LYS A 104 2.90 30.27 -29.00
C LYS A 104 2.20 28.94 -28.77
N ILE A 105 1.90 28.20 -29.84
CA ILE A 105 1.28 26.87 -29.75
C ILE A 105 2.23 25.92 -29.00
N GLU A 106 3.51 25.94 -29.35
CA GLU A 106 4.50 25.09 -28.68
C GLU A 106 4.69 25.47 -27.21
N GLY A 107 4.77 26.76 -26.89
CA GLY A 107 4.88 27.20 -25.50
C GLY A 107 3.71 26.72 -24.64
N MET A 108 2.49 26.70 -25.19
CA MET A 108 1.32 26.13 -24.51
C MET A 108 1.41 24.61 -24.34
N ARG A 109 1.97 23.88 -25.32
CA ARG A 109 2.20 22.43 -25.21
C ARG A 109 3.23 22.13 -24.12
N LEU A 110 4.38 22.80 -24.14
CA LEU A 110 5.45 22.62 -23.17
C LEU A 110 5.02 23.01 -21.75
N ALA A 111 4.25 24.07 -21.59
CA ALA A 111 3.68 24.44 -20.29
C ALA A 111 2.72 23.36 -19.74
N ALA A 112 1.86 22.80 -20.59
CA ALA A 112 0.97 21.70 -20.19
C ALA A 112 1.75 20.42 -19.85
N LEU A 113 2.80 20.11 -20.61
CA LEU A 113 3.70 18.98 -20.33
C LEU A 113 4.41 19.15 -18.98
N MET A 114 4.99 20.32 -18.75
CA MET A 114 5.66 20.68 -17.50
C MET A 114 4.73 20.52 -16.28
N ASP A 115 3.53 21.09 -16.33
CA ASP A 115 2.52 20.98 -15.26
C ASP A 115 2.10 19.52 -15.03
N THR A 116 1.83 18.79 -16.11
CA THR A 116 1.41 17.38 -16.04
C THR A 116 2.49 16.50 -15.43
N VAL A 117 3.76 16.69 -15.83
CA VAL A 117 4.91 15.97 -15.26
C VAL A 117 5.08 16.29 -13.78
N ALA A 118 4.95 17.55 -13.37
CA ALA A 118 5.04 17.93 -11.96
C ALA A 118 3.93 17.29 -11.12
N ARG A 119 2.68 17.35 -11.58
CA ARG A 119 1.56 16.68 -10.91
C ARG A 119 1.74 15.16 -10.87
N TYR A 120 2.23 14.56 -11.95
CA TYR A 120 2.44 13.12 -12.05
C TYR A 120 3.49 12.67 -11.02
N THR A 121 4.62 13.38 -10.95
CA THR A 121 5.70 13.08 -10.01
C THR A 121 5.24 13.23 -8.56
N ASP A 122 4.52 14.30 -8.21
CA ASP A 122 3.97 14.51 -6.85
C ASP A 122 2.98 13.41 -6.44
N VAL A 123 2.06 13.02 -7.33
CA VAL A 123 1.10 11.95 -7.03
C VAL A 123 1.80 10.59 -6.94
N ARG A 124 2.71 10.27 -7.88
CA ARG A 124 3.47 9.01 -7.89
C ARG A 124 4.30 8.85 -6.62
N ASP A 125 4.96 9.91 -6.15
CA ASP A 125 5.75 9.89 -4.92
C ASP A 125 4.88 9.59 -3.69
N ARG A 126 3.72 10.25 -3.57
CA ARG A 126 2.79 10.00 -2.46
C ARG A 126 2.24 8.58 -2.47
N LEU A 127 1.88 8.06 -3.64
CA LEU A 127 1.41 6.69 -3.80
C LEU A 127 2.49 5.68 -3.42
N ALA A 128 3.73 5.89 -3.84
CA ALA A 128 4.84 5.00 -3.46
C ALA A 128 5.07 5.00 -1.93
N HIS A 129 5.06 6.17 -1.29
CA HIS A 129 5.18 6.27 0.17
C HIS A 129 4.01 5.60 0.90
N GLU A 130 2.79 5.73 0.39
CA GLU A 130 1.61 5.05 0.93
C GLU A 130 1.74 3.52 0.81
N GLN A 131 2.15 3.00 -0.35
CA GLN A 131 2.33 1.56 -0.57
C GLN A 131 3.38 0.96 0.37
N VAL A 132 4.50 1.67 0.59
CA VAL A 132 5.52 1.28 1.58
C VAL A 132 4.91 1.21 2.98
N ALA A 133 4.23 2.29 3.40
CA ALA A 133 3.64 2.36 4.73
C ALA A 133 2.57 1.29 4.96
N ARG A 134 1.75 0.99 3.93
CA ARG A 134 0.73 -0.06 3.96
C ARG A 134 1.37 -1.44 4.14
N ALA A 135 2.42 -1.73 3.37
CA ALA A 135 3.15 -2.99 3.49
C ALA A 135 3.80 -3.15 4.87
N ASP A 136 4.38 -2.07 5.42
CA ASP A 136 4.98 -2.09 6.76
C ASP A 136 3.95 -2.28 7.87
N ARG A 137 2.80 -1.60 7.78
CA ARG A 137 1.65 -1.80 8.68
C ARG A 137 1.24 -3.28 8.69
N ASP A 138 1.03 -3.88 7.52
CA ASP A 138 0.56 -5.25 7.41
C ASP A 138 1.60 -6.26 7.93
N ARG A 139 2.88 -5.99 7.68
CA ARG A 139 4.02 -6.77 8.19
C ARG A 139 4.09 -6.72 9.71
N LEU A 140 3.98 -5.53 10.31
CA LEU A 140 4.11 -5.34 11.76
C LEU A 140 2.90 -5.88 12.51
N LEU A 141 1.68 -5.72 11.98
CA LEU A 141 0.49 -6.39 12.51
C LEU A 141 0.65 -7.92 12.51
N HIS A 142 1.23 -8.49 11.45
CA HIS A 142 1.53 -9.93 11.44
C HIS A 142 2.62 -10.30 12.46
N GLN A 143 3.65 -9.48 12.61
CA GLN A 143 4.73 -9.70 13.57
C GLN A 143 4.20 -9.78 15.01
N VAL A 144 3.19 -8.99 15.38
CA VAL A 144 2.51 -9.07 16.68
C VAL A 144 1.96 -10.49 16.93
N GLU A 145 1.28 -11.08 15.94
CA GLU A 145 0.71 -12.42 16.05
C GLU A 145 1.81 -13.49 16.19
N VAL A 146 2.87 -13.39 15.38
CA VAL A 146 4.02 -14.30 15.44
C VAL A 146 4.69 -14.25 16.83
N ARG A 147 4.89 -13.05 17.37
CA ARG A 147 5.50 -12.88 18.71
C ARG A 147 4.59 -13.43 19.82
N TRP A 148 3.28 -13.23 19.69
CA TRP A 148 2.33 -13.78 20.63
C TRP A 148 2.34 -15.32 20.63
N GLU A 149 2.31 -15.96 19.46
CA GLU A 149 2.31 -17.42 19.35
C GLU A 149 3.61 -18.03 19.88
N ALA A 150 4.76 -17.37 19.65
CA ALA A 150 6.06 -17.79 20.15
C ALA A 150 6.15 -17.86 21.69
N LEU A 151 5.31 -17.13 22.43
CA LEU A 151 5.29 -17.18 23.90
C LEU A 151 4.96 -18.57 24.45
N SER A 152 4.17 -19.36 23.72
CA SER A 152 3.74 -20.68 24.15
C SER A 152 4.87 -21.71 24.25
N THR A 153 5.98 -21.47 23.54
CA THR A 153 7.13 -22.38 23.45
C THR A 153 8.44 -21.74 23.90
N ALA A 154 8.43 -20.47 24.32
CA ALA A 154 9.64 -19.72 24.62
C ALA A 154 10.30 -20.17 25.94
N PRO A 155 11.58 -20.61 25.92
CA PRO A 155 12.30 -20.94 27.16
C PRO A 155 12.62 -19.68 27.99
N ALA A 156 12.86 -18.54 27.32
CA ALA A 156 13.08 -17.24 27.96
C ALA A 156 11.80 -16.39 27.88
N TRP A 157 10.77 -16.80 28.60
CA TRP A 157 9.41 -16.24 28.48
C TRP A 157 9.34 -14.71 28.66
N LEU A 158 10.06 -14.14 29.64
CA LEU A 158 10.07 -12.69 29.88
C LEU A 158 10.63 -11.89 28.69
N ALA A 159 11.72 -12.37 28.08
CA ALA A 159 12.32 -11.72 26.91
C ALA A 159 11.39 -11.81 25.69
N ALA A 160 10.76 -12.97 25.48
CA ALA A 160 9.75 -13.15 24.44
C ALA A 160 8.53 -12.25 24.65
N HIS A 161 8.10 -12.07 25.91
CA HIS A 161 6.98 -11.18 26.25
C HIS A 161 7.33 -9.72 25.98
N HIS A 162 8.53 -9.28 26.35
CA HIS A 162 9.00 -7.95 26.02
C HIS A 162 9.04 -7.71 24.50
N ALA A 163 9.53 -8.67 23.72
CA ALA A 163 9.53 -8.58 22.25
C ALA A 163 8.11 -8.50 21.67
N TYR A 164 7.12 -9.17 22.27
CA TYR A 164 5.71 -9.03 21.91
C TYR A 164 5.19 -7.62 22.19
N VAL A 165 5.49 -7.04 23.37
CA VAL A 165 5.06 -5.67 23.72
C VAL A 165 5.66 -4.65 22.76
N LEU A 166 6.95 -4.77 22.43
CA LEU A 166 7.60 -3.91 21.43
C LEU A 166 6.93 -4.03 20.05
N ALA A 167 6.60 -5.24 19.61
CA ALA A 167 5.92 -5.44 18.34
C ALA A 167 4.53 -4.77 18.29
N VAL A 168 3.81 -4.73 19.42
CA VAL A 168 2.52 -4.01 19.51
C VAL A 168 2.72 -2.51 19.34
N ASP A 169 3.73 -1.94 20.00
CA ASP A 169 4.06 -0.52 19.89
C ASP A 169 4.47 -0.13 18.46
N GLU A 170 5.36 -0.92 17.85
CA GLU A 170 5.77 -0.74 16.45
C GLU A 170 4.58 -0.84 15.48
N ALA A 171 3.65 -1.76 15.72
CA ALA A 171 2.45 -1.90 14.89
C ALA A 171 1.52 -0.68 15.02
N ARG A 172 1.37 -0.07 16.20
CA ARG A 172 0.60 1.17 16.37
C ARG A 172 1.20 2.31 15.56
N ILE A 173 2.51 2.52 15.69
CA ILE A 173 3.24 3.55 14.93
C ILE A 173 3.06 3.35 13.43
N ALA A 174 3.15 2.10 12.96
CA ALA A 174 2.97 1.80 11.54
C ALA A 174 1.54 2.04 11.03
N ILE A 175 0.51 1.79 11.85
CA ILE A 175 -0.88 2.12 11.48
C ILE A 175 -1.05 3.64 11.35
N GLU A 176 -0.53 4.42 12.30
CA GLU A 176 -0.60 5.89 12.28
C GLU A 176 0.18 6.48 11.09
N MET A 177 1.40 6.00 10.85
CA MET A 177 2.19 6.40 9.69
C MET A 177 1.47 6.07 8.38
N TRP A 178 0.91 4.86 8.25
CA TRP A 178 0.13 4.51 7.07
C TRP A 178 -1.08 5.42 6.90
N GLN A 179 -1.83 5.71 7.96
CA GLN A 179 -2.97 6.63 7.91
C GLN A 179 -2.58 8.00 7.36
N GLU A 180 -1.48 8.58 7.85
CA GLU A 180 -0.96 9.87 7.39
C GLU A 180 -0.61 9.82 5.90
N ARG A 181 0.11 8.79 5.45
CA ARG A 181 0.51 8.65 4.04
C ARG A 181 -0.68 8.39 3.12
N ALA A 182 -1.64 7.58 3.55
CA ALA A 182 -2.87 7.33 2.82
C ALA A 182 -3.74 8.59 2.70
N ALA A 183 -3.89 9.36 3.78
CA ALA A 183 -4.58 10.64 3.73
C ALA A 183 -3.87 11.64 2.79
N SER A 184 -2.54 11.70 2.85
CA SER A 184 -1.71 12.54 1.97
C SER A 184 -1.85 12.17 0.49
N ALA A 185 -1.83 10.87 0.16
CA ALA A 185 -2.01 10.38 -1.20
C ALA A 185 -3.42 10.69 -1.74
N ARG A 186 -4.46 10.51 -0.92
CA ARG A 186 -5.85 10.83 -1.30
C ARG A 186 -6.11 12.32 -1.49
N ALA A 187 -5.47 13.16 -0.68
CA ALA A 187 -5.65 14.62 -0.78
C ALA A 187 -5.20 15.16 -2.15
N ARG A 188 -4.35 14.41 -2.87
CA ARG A 188 -3.84 14.79 -4.18
C ARG A 188 -4.48 13.97 -5.29
N MET A 189 -5.65 14.42 -5.76
CA MET A 189 -6.32 13.80 -6.89
C MET A 189 -5.51 13.95 -8.19
N TRP A 190 -5.35 12.84 -8.90
CA TRP A 190 -4.90 12.83 -10.29
C TRP A 190 -6.09 13.03 -11.23
N PHE A 191 -5.98 14.00 -12.14
CA PHE A 191 -6.95 14.16 -13.23
C PHE A 191 -6.28 14.88 -14.42
N CYS A 192 -6.65 14.51 -15.63
CA CYS A 192 -6.29 15.27 -16.84
C CYS A 192 -7.43 16.25 -17.14
N GLY A 193 -7.20 17.55 -16.99
CA GLY A 193 -8.25 18.57 -17.13
C GLY A 193 -8.44 19.06 -18.57
N SER A 194 -7.55 18.67 -19.49
CA SER A 194 -7.56 19.12 -20.88
C SER A 194 -7.00 18.06 -21.83
N PRO A 195 -7.30 18.12 -23.14
CA PRO A 195 -6.66 17.25 -24.14
C PRO A 195 -5.13 17.37 -24.18
N ARG A 196 -4.56 18.49 -23.71
CA ARG A 196 -3.10 18.66 -23.62
C ARG A 196 -2.53 17.88 -22.44
N ASP A 197 -3.23 17.88 -21.31
CA ASP A 197 -2.88 17.09 -20.12
C ASP A 197 -2.91 15.60 -20.46
N GLU A 198 -3.96 15.15 -21.17
CA GLU A 198 -4.08 13.75 -21.63
C GLU A 198 -2.93 13.36 -22.58
N ALA A 199 -2.57 14.26 -23.50
CA ALA A 199 -1.44 14.02 -24.41
C ALA A 199 -0.10 13.96 -23.65
N ALA A 200 0.12 14.87 -22.70
CA ALA A 200 1.30 14.86 -21.84
C ALA A 200 1.36 13.59 -20.96
N TYR A 201 0.22 13.16 -20.42
CA TYR A 201 0.15 11.95 -19.62
C TYR A 201 0.43 10.70 -20.45
N ARG A 202 -0.10 10.64 -21.68
CA ARG A 202 0.23 9.57 -22.61
C ARG A 202 1.74 9.54 -22.93
N GLN A 203 2.38 10.70 -23.10
CA GLN A 203 3.84 10.75 -23.29
C GLN A 203 4.61 10.20 -22.08
N ILE A 204 4.16 10.48 -20.86
CA ILE A 204 4.73 9.91 -19.64
C ILE A 204 4.63 8.37 -19.67
N GLN A 205 3.47 7.83 -20.05
CA GLN A 205 3.25 6.38 -20.16
C GLN A 205 4.07 5.74 -21.29
N GLU A 206 4.15 6.39 -22.46
CA GLU A 206 4.97 5.95 -23.60
C GLU A 206 6.48 5.94 -23.28
N ALA A 207 6.92 6.80 -22.36
CA ALA A 207 8.27 6.79 -21.81
C ALA A 207 8.53 5.65 -20.81
N GLY A 208 7.53 4.79 -20.55
CA GLY A 208 7.64 3.60 -19.69
C GLY A 208 7.33 3.86 -18.22
N HIS A 209 6.83 5.05 -17.86
CA HIS A 209 6.39 5.32 -16.49
C HIS A 209 4.99 4.72 -16.24
N PRO A 210 4.75 4.18 -15.04
CA PRO A 210 3.51 3.45 -14.76
C PRO A 210 2.27 4.34 -14.80
N ALA A 211 1.15 3.74 -15.19
CA ALA A 211 -0.18 4.32 -15.02
C ALA A 211 -0.48 4.51 -13.53
N LEU A 212 -1.27 5.53 -13.18
CA LEU A 212 -1.58 5.86 -11.77
C LEU A 212 -2.96 5.34 -11.36
N GLU A 213 -3.82 5.00 -12.32
CA GLU A 213 -5.22 4.63 -12.13
C GLU A 213 -5.36 3.45 -11.17
N ASP A 214 -4.59 2.38 -11.39
CA ASP A 214 -4.67 1.17 -10.55
C ASP A 214 -4.21 1.48 -9.12
N ALA A 215 -3.07 2.17 -8.97
CA ALA A 215 -2.55 2.55 -7.66
C ALA A 215 -3.48 3.50 -6.89
N LEU A 216 -4.18 4.39 -7.59
CA LEU A 216 -5.19 5.27 -7.00
C LEU A 216 -6.47 4.52 -6.63
N ALA A 217 -6.90 3.56 -7.45
CA ALA A 217 -8.05 2.72 -7.16
C ALA A 217 -7.82 1.84 -5.93
N ASP A 218 -6.57 1.41 -5.72
CA ASP A 218 -6.15 0.61 -4.56
C ASP A 218 -6.04 1.41 -3.26
N LEU A 219 -6.18 2.74 -3.28
CA LEU A 219 -6.18 3.54 -2.04
C LEU A 219 -7.41 3.23 -1.20
N ASP A 220 -7.19 3.06 0.11
CA ASP A 220 -8.28 2.99 1.09
C ASP A 220 -9.18 4.22 0.96
N GLN A 221 -10.50 4.02 1.00
CA GLN A 221 -11.46 5.11 0.82
C GLN A 221 -11.60 6.01 2.04
N ASP A 222 -11.39 5.45 3.23
CA ASP A 222 -11.45 6.16 4.51
C ASP A 222 -10.31 5.64 5.41
N PRO A 223 -9.07 6.09 5.17
CA PRO A 223 -7.92 5.62 5.95
C PRO A 223 -8.05 5.94 7.44
N GLY A 224 -8.83 6.97 7.81
CA GLY A 224 -9.09 7.30 9.20
C GLY A 224 -9.95 6.25 9.90
N VAL A 225 -11.04 5.82 9.25
CA VAL A 225 -11.90 4.73 9.77
C VAL A 225 -11.13 3.42 9.83
N THR A 226 -10.42 3.05 8.77
CA THR A 226 -9.63 1.80 8.76
C THR A 226 -8.54 1.81 9.83
N ALA A 227 -7.79 2.91 9.99
CA ALA A 227 -6.77 3.03 11.02
C ALA A 227 -7.37 2.93 12.43
N TYR A 228 -8.50 3.60 12.67
CA TYR A 228 -9.23 3.51 13.93
C TYR A 228 -9.64 2.06 14.26
N MET A 229 -10.19 1.33 13.29
CA MET A 229 -10.58 -0.07 13.47
C MET A 229 -9.36 -0.96 13.77
N LEU A 230 -8.27 -0.78 13.03
CA LEU A 230 -7.04 -1.55 13.24
C LEU A 230 -6.41 -1.30 14.61
N LEU A 231 -6.39 -0.05 15.08
CA LEU A 231 -5.90 0.29 16.42
C LEU A 231 -6.81 -0.29 17.51
N ALA A 232 -8.12 -0.17 17.35
CA ALA A 232 -9.08 -0.74 18.31
C ALA A 232 -8.94 -2.26 18.43
N ASP A 233 -8.82 -2.97 17.30
CA ASP A 233 -8.61 -4.42 17.27
C ASP A 233 -7.28 -4.82 17.93
N LEU A 234 -6.20 -4.08 17.61
CA LEU A 234 -4.86 -4.31 18.17
C LEU A 234 -4.85 -4.11 19.69
N ASP A 235 -5.48 -3.04 20.16
CA ASP A 235 -5.56 -2.69 21.58
C ASP A 235 -6.40 -3.70 22.36
N GLN A 236 -7.57 -4.07 21.84
CA GLN A 236 -8.42 -5.09 22.44
C GLN A 236 -7.69 -6.44 22.54
N ALA A 237 -7.01 -6.85 21.46
CA ALA A 237 -6.22 -8.08 21.45
C ALA A 237 -5.07 -7.99 22.46
N HIS A 238 -4.36 -6.87 22.52
CA HIS A 238 -3.26 -6.65 23.45
C HIS A 238 -3.72 -6.73 24.91
N GLU A 239 -4.80 -6.03 25.28
CA GLU A 239 -5.35 -6.08 26.64
C GLU A 239 -5.74 -7.50 27.06
N ARG A 240 -6.41 -8.25 26.17
CA ARG A 240 -6.79 -9.64 26.44
C ARG A 240 -5.55 -10.51 26.65
N ARG A 241 -4.52 -10.33 25.81
CA ARG A 241 -3.27 -11.08 25.87
C ARG A 241 -2.46 -10.78 27.12
N MET A 242 -2.41 -9.51 27.54
CA MET A 242 -1.79 -9.10 28.79
C MET A 242 -2.48 -9.73 30.02
N LYS A 243 -3.82 -9.82 30.02
CA LYS A 243 -4.57 -10.52 31.08
C LYS A 243 -4.21 -12.02 31.14
N LEU A 244 -4.14 -12.70 29.99
CA LEU A 244 -3.76 -14.11 29.91
C LEU A 244 -2.31 -14.35 30.37
N ALA A 245 -1.39 -13.48 29.94
CA ALA A 245 0.01 -13.52 30.36
C ALA A 245 0.15 -13.37 31.89
N ALA A 246 -0.59 -12.42 32.50
CA ALA A 246 -0.60 -12.22 33.94
C ALA A 246 -1.17 -13.44 34.71
N GLN A 247 -2.29 -14.01 34.23
CA GLN A 247 -2.89 -15.21 34.83
C GLN A 247 -1.92 -16.42 34.76
N THR A 248 -1.22 -16.57 33.65
CA THR A 248 -0.21 -17.64 33.45
C THR A 248 0.93 -17.48 34.44
N LEU A 249 1.44 -16.25 34.62
CA LEU A 249 2.51 -15.96 35.57
C LEU A 249 2.10 -16.22 37.02
N GLN A 250 0.89 -15.80 37.42
CA GLN A 250 0.34 -16.09 38.75
C GLN A 250 0.23 -17.59 39.02
N THR A 251 -0.20 -18.36 38.01
CA THR A 251 -0.30 -19.83 38.13
C THR A 251 1.08 -20.46 38.34
N LEU A 252 2.10 -19.99 37.60
CA LEU A 252 3.48 -20.47 37.77
C LEU A 252 4.05 -20.11 39.15
N GLN A 253 3.79 -18.90 39.65
CA GLN A 253 4.21 -18.45 40.99
C GLN A 253 3.52 -19.21 42.13
N SER A 254 2.30 -19.70 41.90
CA SER A 254 1.55 -20.48 42.90
C SER A 254 1.91 -21.96 42.92
N ALA A 255 2.59 -22.45 41.87
CA ALA A 255 2.96 -23.85 41.69
C ALA A 255 4.42 -24.17 42.07
N GLY A 256 5.24 -23.15 42.30
CA GLY A 256 6.62 -23.26 42.80
C GLY A 256 6.72 -22.90 44.27
#